data_AF-A0AAU8JL70-F1
#
_entry.id   AF-A0AAU8JL70-F1
#
_cell.length_a   1.000
_cell.length_b   1.000
_cell.length_c   1.000
_cell.angle_alpha   90.00
_cell.angle_beta   90.00
_cell.angle_gamma   90.00
#
_symmetry.space_group_name_H-M   'P 1'
#
loop_
_entity.id
_entity.type
_entity.pdbx_description
1 polymer ?
#
loop_
_entity_poly.entity_id
_entity_poly.type
_entity_poly.pdbx_seq_one_letter_code
_entity_poly.pdbx_strand_id
1 'polypeptide(L)'
;MKLPYLLLVLLVVAVLAGFGLGAFLNQAPLSTAEGQKSQEPEEPTTFKCVQGNSGWATIAEQGNAVSKTPLFTWNSEEFGDKWTPENRCYEVTRRLNVFVGNNGGKLSNLNLTYGPVNGQEVVCVVNQQSTCTDDNLLFTLSQKNAATPRTAITKITDFSDGKADAQRIEEDGLPQYFPLQGLVNFSGSW
;
A
#
# COMPACT_ATOMS: atom_id res chain seq x y z
N MET A 1 38.36 -58.34 -15.83
CA MET A 1 39.21 -59.19 -14.98
C MET A 1 40.25 -58.33 -14.28
N LYS A 2 40.21 -58.31 -12.94
CA LYS A 2 41.25 -57.97 -11.94
C LYS A 2 42.11 -56.68 -12.07
N LEU A 3 41.87 -55.76 -11.11
CA LEU A 3 42.79 -54.81 -10.41
C LEU A 3 44.16 -55.46 -10.03
N PRO A 4 45.22 -54.78 -9.48
CA PRO A 4 45.41 -53.38 -9.01
C PRO A 4 46.86 -52.81 -9.22
N TYR A 5 47.31 -51.83 -8.41
CA TYR A 5 48.68 -51.29 -8.12
C TYR A 5 48.72 -49.76 -8.34
N LEU A 6 48.43 -48.87 -7.38
CA LEU A 6 49.15 -48.56 -6.14
C LEU A 6 50.69 -48.59 -6.29
N LEU A 7 51.33 -47.41 -6.39
CA LEU A 7 52.45 -46.97 -5.54
C LEU A 7 53.13 -45.66 -6.03
N LEU A 8 53.43 -44.82 -5.03
CA LEU A 8 54.61 -43.97 -4.89
C LEU A 8 54.69 -42.60 -5.62
N VAL A 9 54.21 -41.62 -4.86
CA VAL A 9 54.72 -40.25 -4.67
C VAL A 9 56.22 -40.09 -5.00
N LEU A 10 56.54 -39.16 -5.90
CA LEU A 10 57.83 -38.48 -5.94
C LEU A 10 57.60 -36.97 -5.85
N LEU A 11 58.03 -36.41 -4.71
CA LEU A 11 58.19 -34.98 -4.49
C LEU A 11 59.35 -34.47 -5.34
N VAL A 12 59.11 -33.44 -6.15
CA VAL A 12 60.17 -32.53 -6.60
C VAL A 12 59.69 -31.11 -6.29
N VAL A 13 60.17 -30.57 -5.17
CA VAL A 13 60.10 -29.14 -4.88
C VAL A 13 61.31 -28.49 -5.53
N ALA A 14 61.08 -27.73 -6.60
CA ALA A 14 62.07 -26.82 -7.15
C ALA A 14 61.54 -25.39 -6.99
N VAL A 15 62.09 -24.67 -6.01
CA VAL A 15 61.92 -23.23 -5.87
C VAL A 15 63.11 -22.58 -6.56
N LEU A 16 62.87 -21.87 -7.66
CA LEU A 16 63.78 -20.85 -8.18
C LEU A 16 62.98 -19.60 -8.54
N ALA A 17 63.34 -18.51 -7.88
CA ALA A 17 62.75 -17.19 -8.00
C ALA A 17 63.03 -16.56 -9.37
N GLY A 18 62.05 -15.86 -9.92
CA GLY A 18 62.22 -15.02 -11.10
C GLY A 18 60.97 -14.21 -11.42
N PHE A 19 61.05 -12.89 -11.19
CA PHE A 19 60.24 -11.82 -11.77
C PHE A 19 58.71 -11.94 -11.66
N GLY A 20 58.16 -11.39 -10.58
CA GLY A 20 56.72 -11.24 -10.37
C GLY A 20 56.07 -10.23 -11.31
N LEU A 21 55.65 -10.68 -12.48
CA LEU A 21 54.38 -10.24 -13.08
C LEU A 21 53.29 -10.95 -12.29
N GLY A 22 52.71 -10.25 -11.30
CA GLY A 22 51.69 -10.79 -10.41
C GLY A 22 50.46 -11.21 -11.20
N ALA A 23 50.39 -12.50 -11.50
CA ALA A 23 49.19 -13.17 -11.95
C ALA A 23 48.11 -13.04 -10.86
N PHE A 24 46.94 -12.60 -11.29
CA PHE A 24 45.69 -12.48 -10.58
C PHE A 24 45.52 -13.55 -9.48
N LEU A 25 45.45 -13.10 -8.22
CA LEU A 25 44.89 -13.91 -7.17
C LEU A 25 43.40 -14.10 -7.49
N ASN A 26 43.00 -15.34 -7.80
CA ASN A 26 41.62 -15.78 -7.73
C ASN A 26 41.16 -15.67 -6.28
N GLN A 27 40.69 -14.48 -5.91
CA GLN A 27 39.82 -14.32 -4.76
C GLN A 27 38.49 -14.92 -5.18
N ALA A 28 38.18 -16.12 -4.67
CA ALA A 28 36.80 -16.55 -4.66
C ALA A 28 36.01 -15.42 -3.96
N PRO A 29 34.95 -14.86 -4.56
CA PRO A 29 34.10 -13.95 -3.81
C PRO A 29 33.53 -14.75 -2.65
N LEU A 30 33.86 -14.32 -1.43
CA LEU A 30 33.10 -14.69 -0.25
C LEU A 30 31.71 -14.12 -0.51
N SER A 31 30.80 -14.94 -1.05
CA SER A 31 29.40 -14.57 -1.19
C SER A 31 28.86 -14.35 0.22
N THR A 32 28.79 -13.09 0.61
CA THR A 32 27.85 -12.63 1.63
C THR A 32 26.49 -13.06 1.10
N ALA A 33 25.95 -14.14 1.67
CA ALA A 33 24.55 -14.49 1.50
C ALA A 33 23.76 -13.41 2.24
N GLU A 34 23.56 -12.27 1.57
CA GLU A 34 22.56 -11.30 1.97
C GLU A 34 21.22 -12.04 1.86
N GLY A 35 20.62 -12.33 3.02
CA GLY A 35 19.36 -13.03 3.11
C GLY A 35 18.31 -12.30 2.28
N GLN A 36 17.96 -12.85 1.12
CA GLN A 36 16.69 -12.56 0.49
C GLN A 36 15.62 -12.98 1.49
N LYS A 37 15.05 -11.98 2.19
CA LYS A 37 13.77 -12.13 2.88
C LYS A 37 12.77 -12.51 1.81
N SER A 38 12.49 -13.81 1.68
CA SER A 38 11.38 -14.32 0.90
C SER A 38 10.14 -13.58 1.39
N GLN A 39 9.61 -12.70 0.53
CA GLN A 39 8.35 -12.01 0.80
C GLN A 39 7.27 -13.10 0.75
N GLU A 40 6.83 -13.52 1.93
CA GLU A 40 5.59 -14.27 2.09
C GLU A 40 4.48 -13.51 1.36
N PRO A 41 3.57 -14.20 0.63
CA PRO A 41 2.47 -13.54 -0.05
C PRO A 41 1.70 -12.67 0.94
N GLU A 42 1.71 -11.36 0.72
CA GLU A 42 0.92 -10.44 1.53
C GLU A 42 -0.56 -10.82 1.42
N GLU A 43 -1.20 -11.08 2.56
CA GLU A 43 -2.63 -11.38 2.62
C GLU A 43 -3.45 -10.26 1.95
N PRO A 44 -4.52 -10.60 1.22
CA PRO A 44 -5.32 -9.58 0.53
C PRO A 44 -6.02 -8.68 1.55
N THR A 45 -5.99 -7.37 1.29
CA THR A 45 -6.77 -6.40 2.05
C THR A 45 -8.23 -6.44 1.60
N THR A 46 -9.14 -6.45 2.57
CA THR A 46 -10.58 -6.26 2.36
C THR A 46 -11.09 -5.14 3.25
N PHE A 47 -12.26 -4.60 2.94
CA PHE A 47 -12.92 -3.59 3.75
C PHE A 47 -14.27 -4.09 4.24
N LYS A 48 -14.63 -3.63 5.45
CA LYS A 48 -15.93 -3.88 6.03
C LYS A 48 -16.59 -2.58 6.45
N CYS A 49 -17.90 -2.55 6.26
CA CYS A 49 -18.76 -1.57 6.89
C CYS A 49 -19.18 -2.13 8.25
N VAL A 50 -18.95 -1.37 9.31
CA VAL A 50 -19.28 -1.75 10.68
C VAL A 50 -20.08 -0.64 11.36
N GLN A 51 -21.00 -1.03 12.22
CA GLN A 51 -21.69 -0.11 13.11
C GLN A 51 -20.89 0.01 14.41
N GLY A 52 -20.50 1.23 14.77
CA GLY A 52 -19.85 1.55 16.03
C GLY A 52 -20.71 2.49 16.89
N ASN A 53 -20.19 2.87 18.05
CA ASN A 53 -20.89 3.76 18.97
C ASN A 53 -21.10 5.18 18.42
N SER A 54 -20.28 5.59 17.45
CA SER A 54 -20.28 6.93 16.85
C SER A 54 -20.89 6.98 15.45
N GLY A 55 -21.63 5.93 15.05
CA GLY A 55 -22.23 5.82 13.72
C GLY A 55 -21.64 4.68 12.91
N TRP A 56 -21.61 4.85 11.59
CA TRP A 56 -21.14 3.83 10.65
C TRP A 56 -19.69 4.10 10.24
N ALA A 57 -18.91 3.04 10.03
CA ALA A 57 -17.49 3.15 9.75
C ALA A 57 -17.04 2.12 8.70
N THR A 58 -16.12 2.54 7.84
CA THR A 58 -15.40 1.63 6.95
C THR A 58 -14.03 1.32 7.57
N ILE A 59 -13.76 0.05 7.84
CA ILE A 59 -12.49 -0.46 8.37
C ILE A 59 -11.82 -1.36 7.34
N ALA A 60 -10.50 -1.53 7.44
CA ALA A 60 -9.75 -2.47 6.62
C ALA A 60 -9.37 -3.72 7.42
N GLU A 61 -9.27 -4.85 6.74
CA GLU A 61 -8.81 -6.13 7.28
C GLU A 61 -7.78 -6.74 6.34
N GLN A 62 -6.73 -7.34 6.90
CA GLN A 62 -5.69 -8.07 6.17
C GLN A 62 -5.32 -9.31 6.98
N GLY A 63 -5.70 -10.50 6.48
CA GLY A 63 -5.64 -11.73 7.25
C GLY A 63 -6.43 -11.60 8.56
N ASN A 64 -5.75 -11.78 9.71
CA ASN A 64 -6.34 -11.61 11.04
C ASN A 64 -6.18 -10.18 11.61
N ALA A 65 -5.53 -9.27 10.89
CA ALA A 65 -5.30 -7.91 11.34
C ALA A 65 -6.45 -6.98 10.91
N VAL A 66 -6.79 -6.02 11.78
CA VAL A 66 -7.83 -5.00 11.54
C VAL A 66 -7.19 -3.62 11.63
N SER A 67 -7.68 -2.65 10.87
CA SER A 67 -7.19 -1.28 10.94
C SER A 67 -7.44 -0.68 12.33
N LYS A 68 -6.41 -0.07 12.92
CA LYS A 68 -6.47 0.57 14.24
C LYS A 68 -7.50 1.69 14.29
N THR A 69 -7.67 2.36 13.17
CA THR A 69 -8.62 3.46 13.01
C THR A 69 -9.52 3.21 11.80
N PRO A 70 -10.76 3.74 11.79
CA PRO A 70 -11.61 3.70 10.60
C PRO A 70 -11.03 4.51 9.45
N LEU A 71 -11.11 4.00 8.22
CA LEU A 71 -10.75 4.78 7.05
C LEU A 71 -11.76 5.91 6.79
N PHE A 72 -13.03 5.59 6.97
CA PHE A 72 -14.13 6.55 6.81
C PHE A 72 -15.11 6.40 7.96
N THR A 73 -15.63 7.55 8.43
CA THR A 73 -16.77 7.61 9.34
C THR A 73 -17.94 8.28 8.64
N TRP A 74 -19.13 7.71 8.78
CA TRP A 74 -20.33 8.07 8.04
C TRP A 74 -21.38 8.53 9.04
N ASN A 75 -21.63 9.84 9.06
CA ASN A 75 -22.54 10.49 10.00
C ASN A 75 -23.46 11.53 9.34
N SER A 76 -23.26 11.85 8.05
CA SER A 76 -24.06 12.88 7.38
C SER A 76 -25.33 12.27 6.77
N GLU A 77 -26.46 12.92 7.03
CA GLU A 77 -27.79 12.60 6.48
C GLU A 77 -28.16 13.50 5.29
N GLU A 78 -27.27 14.41 4.86
CA GLU A 78 -27.57 15.44 3.86
C GLU A 78 -27.88 14.90 2.45
N PHE A 79 -27.61 13.62 2.19
CA PHE A 79 -27.81 12.97 0.89
C PHE A 79 -29.21 12.33 0.74
N GLY A 80 -30.09 12.58 1.70
CA GLY A 80 -31.47 12.10 1.72
C GLY A 80 -31.59 10.61 2.05
N ASP A 81 -32.83 10.13 2.13
CA ASP A 81 -33.18 8.82 2.70
C ASP A 81 -32.59 7.62 1.93
N LYS A 82 -32.21 7.81 0.65
CA LYS A 82 -31.54 6.76 -0.13
C LYS A 82 -30.08 6.60 0.25
N TRP A 83 -29.44 7.67 0.68
CA TRP A 83 -28.01 7.74 0.98
C TRP A 83 -27.78 8.05 2.46
N THR A 84 -28.46 7.27 3.32
CA THR A 84 -28.20 7.26 4.76
C THR A 84 -26.72 6.96 5.06
N PRO A 85 -26.23 7.33 6.25
CA PRO A 85 -24.88 6.97 6.67
C PRO A 85 -24.54 5.48 6.51
N GLU A 86 -25.50 4.61 6.83
CA GLU A 86 -25.41 3.16 6.63
C GLU A 86 -25.22 2.79 5.17
N ASN A 87 -26.11 3.25 4.29
CA ASN A 87 -26.07 2.93 2.86
C ASN A 87 -24.79 3.44 2.20
N ARG A 88 -24.32 4.63 2.59
CA ARG A 88 -23.05 5.18 2.13
C ARG A 88 -21.88 4.31 2.59
N CYS A 89 -21.88 3.89 3.86
CA CYS A 89 -20.86 2.99 4.38
C CYS A 89 -20.78 1.68 3.59
N TYR A 90 -21.92 1.03 3.33
CA TYR A 90 -21.95 -0.20 2.54
C TYR A 90 -21.52 0.02 1.09
N GLU A 91 -22.02 1.05 0.42
CA GLU A 91 -21.70 1.29 -1.00
C GLU A 91 -20.23 1.66 -1.20
N VAL A 92 -19.66 2.49 -0.33
CA VAL A 92 -18.25 2.86 -0.41
C VAL A 92 -17.34 1.68 -0.08
N THR A 93 -17.69 0.89 0.93
CA THR A 93 -16.99 -0.35 1.26
C THR A 93 -17.00 -1.33 0.08
N ARG A 94 -18.17 -1.50 -0.57
CA ARG A 94 -18.31 -2.35 -1.76
C ARG A 94 -17.38 -1.90 -2.88
N ARG A 95 -17.34 -0.60 -3.18
CA ARG A 95 -16.47 -0.03 -4.24
C ARG A 95 -14.99 -0.19 -3.91
N LEU A 96 -14.57 0.07 -2.67
CA LEU A 96 -13.19 -0.18 -2.24
C LEU A 96 -12.79 -1.64 -2.46
N ASN A 97 -13.65 -2.59 -2.09
CA ASN A 97 -13.40 -4.01 -2.31
C ASN A 97 -13.28 -4.36 -3.80
N VAL A 98 -14.05 -3.69 -4.67
CA VAL A 98 -13.90 -3.83 -6.14
C VAL A 98 -12.53 -3.31 -6.59
N PHE A 99 -12.14 -2.09 -6.20
CA PHE A 99 -10.86 -1.51 -6.60
C PHE A 99 -9.67 -2.34 -6.12
N VAL A 100 -9.70 -2.78 -4.86
CA VAL A 100 -8.62 -3.59 -4.27
C VAL A 100 -8.62 -5.02 -4.81
N GLY A 101 -9.79 -5.63 -5.01
CA GLY A 101 -9.89 -6.94 -5.65
C GLY A 101 -9.33 -6.92 -7.08
N ASN A 102 -9.67 -5.90 -7.86
CA ASN A 102 -9.11 -5.69 -9.21
C ASN A 102 -7.59 -5.43 -9.19
N ASN A 103 -7.07 -4.95 -8.06
CA ASN A 103 -5.64 -4.74 -7.82
C ASN A 103 -4.98 -5.94 -7.09
N GLY A 104 -5.56 -7.14 -7.20
CA GLY A 104 -4.99 -8.36 -6.63
C GLY A 104 -4.95 -8.39 -5.10
N GLY A 105 -5.86 -7.69 -4.44
CA GLY A 105 -5.94 -7.60 -2.98
C GLY A 105 -4.98 -6.59 -2.36
N LYS A 106 -4.24 -5.81 -3.16
CA LYS A 106 -3.20 -4.90 -2.66
C LYS A 106 -3.68 -3.45 -2.65
N LEU A 107 -3.22 -2.68 -1.68
CA LEU A 107 -3.43 -1.23 -1.65
C LEU A 107 -2.33 -0.46 -2.39
N SER A 108 -1.18 -1.10 -2.62
CA SER A 108 -0.08 -0.52 -3.39
C SER A 108 -0.53 -0.09 -4.78
N ASN A 109 -0.03 1.06 -5.22
CA ASN A 109 -0.38 1.73 -6.47
C ASN A 109 -1.82 2.28 -6.56
N LEU A 110 -2.70 2.06 -5.57
CA LEU A 110 -3.98 2.75 -5.52
C LEU A 110 -3.84 4.07 -4.78
N ASN A 111 -4.43 5.12 -5.35
CA ASN A 111 -4.44 6.46 -4.79
C ASN A 111 -5.86 7.01 -4.73
N LEU A 112 -6.18 7.77 -3.68
CA LEU A 112 -7.34 8.65 -3.66
C LEU A 112 -7.00 9.94 -4.38
N THR A 113 -7.95 10.44 -5.16
CA THR A 113 -7.94 11.79 -5.71
C THR A 113 -9.34 12.38 -5.64
N TYR A 114 -9.49 13.63 -6.08
CA TYR A 114 -10.78 14.31 -6.13
C TYR A 114 -10.98 15.05 -7.45
N GLY A 115 -12.24 15.36 -7.73
CA GLY A 115 -12.62 16.23 -8.82
C GLY A 115 -14.12 16.23 -9.06
N PRO A 116 -14.60 17.07 -9.98
CA PRO A 116 -16.02 17.16 -10.30
C PRO A 116 -16.45 15.99 -11.20
N VAL A 117 -17.55 15.34 -10.84
CA VAL A 117 -18.29 14.40 -11.69
C VAL A 117 -19.76 14.78 -11.65
N ASN A 118 -20.37 14.99 -12.82
CA ASN A 118 -21.79 15.37 -12.94
C ASN A 118 -22.21 16.56 -12.05
N GLY A 119 -21.31 17.55 -11.89
CA GLY A 119 -21.55 18.76 -11.08
C GLY A 119 -21.39 18.57 -9.57
N GLN A 120 -20.93 17.40 -9.12
CA GLN A 120 -20.66 17.11 -7.72
C GLN A 120 -19.18 16.88 -7.48
N GLU A 121 -18.66 17.37 -6.36
CA GLU A 121 -17.28 17.12 -5.95
C GLU A 121 -17.17 15.72 -5.33
N VAL A 122 -16.33 14.87 -5.88
CA VAL A 122 -16.24 13.45 -5.52
C VAL A 122 -14.81 13.04 -5.17
N VAL A 123 -14.69 11.93 -4.45
CA VAL A 123 -13.44 11.21 -4.21
C VAL A 123 -13.41 9.99 -5.12
N CYS A 124 -12.25 9.69 -5.71
CA CYS A 124 -12.05 8.60 -6.66
C CYS A 124 -10.83 7.75 -6.31
N VAL A 125 -10.81 6.49 -6.74
CA VAL A 125 -9.65 5.60 -6.63
C VAL A 125 -8.98 5.46 -7.99
N VAL A 126 -7.68 5.70 -8.07
CA VAL A 126 -6.92 5.64 -9.32
C VAL A 126 -5.62 4.87 -9.13
N ASN A 127 -5.17 4.17 -10.17
CA ASN A 127 -3.89 3.45 -10.17
C ASN A 127 -2.74 4.23 -10.84
N GLN A 128 -3.08 5.35 -11.48
CA GLN A 128 -2.16 6.26 -12.15
C GLN A 128 -2.75 7.67 -12.13
N GLN A 129 -1.94 8.67 -12.47
CA GLN A 129 -2.38 10.05 -12.56
C GLN A 129 -3.54 10.18 -13.55
N SER A 130 -4.73 10.43 -13.04
CA SER A 130 -5.98 10.54 -13.80
C SER A 130 -7.02 11.37 -13.03
N THR A 131 -8.07 11.77 -13.72
CA THR A 131 -9.19 12.54 -13.16
C THR A 131 -10.31 11.62 -12.69
N CYS A 132 -11.22 12.18 -11.88
CA CYS A 132 -12.46 11.52 -11.53
C CYS A 132 -13.40 11.33 -12.73
N THR A 133 -14.05 10.17 -12.78
CA THR A 133 -15.04 9.71 -13.76
C THR A 133 -16.07 8.84 -13.04
N ASP A 134 -17.19 8.51 -13.69
CA ASP A 134 -18.18 7.60 -13.09
C ASP A 134 -17.61 6.21 -12.77
N ASP A 135 -16.62 5.74 -13.55
CA ASP A 135 -16.01 4.40 -13.40
C ASP A 135 -15.08 4.29 -12.19
N ASN A 136 -14.45 5.41 -11.79
CA ASN A 136 -13.49 5.43 -10.70
C ASN A 136 -13.99 6.18 -9.44
N LEU A 137 -15.27 6.59 -9.45
CA LEU A 137 -15.92 7.31 -8.36
C LEU A 137 -16.09 6.42 -7.12
N LEU A 138 -15.51 6.85 -6.01
CA LEU A 138 -15.68 6.20 -4.72
C LEU A 138 -16.89 6.76 -3.96
N PHE A 139 -16.95 8.07 -3.73
CA PHE A 139 -18.11 8.72 -3.13
C PHE A 139 -18.15 10.23 -3.38
N THR A 140 -19.34 10.81 -3.29
CA THR A 140 -19.54 12.27 -3.30
C THR A 140 -19.22 12.89 -1.94
N LEU A 141 -18.44 13.96 -1.91
CA LEU A 141 -18.15 14.71 -0.68
C LEU A 141 -19.41 15.39 -0.13
N SER A 142 -19.46 15.55 1.19
CA SER A 142 -20.48 16.39 1.81
C SER A 142 -20.31 17.85 1.39
N GLN A 143 -21.36 18.65 1.43
CA GLN A 143 -21.32 20.08 1.09
C GLN A 143 -20.20 20.81 1.85
N LYS A 144 -20.04 20.50 3.14
CA LYS A 144 -18.94 21.05 3.97
C LYS A 144 -17.56 20.67 3.43
N ASN A 145 -17.37 19.42 3.02
CA ASN A 145 -16.09 18.91 2.55
C ASN A 145 -15.83 19.27 1.08
N ALA A 146 -16.87 19.40 0.26
CA ALA A 146 -16.81 19.82 -1.13
C ALA A 146 -16.34 21.28 -1.29
N ALA A 147 -16.54 22.12 -0.27
CA ALA A 147 -15.99 23.46 -0.25
C ALA A 147 -14.46 23.48 -0.15
N THR A 148 -13.85 22.42 0.41
CA THR A 148 -12.40 22.29 0.61
C THR A 148 -11.95 20.83 0.39
N PRO A 149 -12.09 20.28 -0.83
CA PRO A 149 -11.93 18.85 -1.09
C PRO A 149 -10.52 18.34 -0.80
N ARG A 150 -9.51 19.18 -1.08
CA ARG A 150 -8.11 18.95 -0.67
C ARG A 150 -8.01 18.71 0.84
N THR A 151 -8.53 19.65 1.63
CA THR A 151 -8.51 19.57 3.10
C THR A 151 -9.27 18.37 3.62
N ALA A 152 -10.38 18.00 3.00
CA ALA A 152 -11.14 16.82 3.37
C ALA A 152 -10.33 15.52 3.17
N ILE A 153 -9.61 15.38 2.04
CA ILE A 153 -8.79 14.19 1.79
C ILE A 153 -7.51 14.19 2.62
N THR A 154 -6.86 15.34 2.82
CA THR A 154 -5.70 15.43 3.73
C THR A 154 -6.07 14.99 5.15
N LYS A 155 -7.27 15.32 5.64
CA LYS A 155 -7.73 14.81 6.94
C LYS A 155 -7.88 13.29 6.98
N ILE A 156 -8.25 12.66 5.86
CA ILE A 156 -8.33 11.20 5.76
C ILE A 156 -6.92 10.60 5.88
N THR A 157 -5.89 11.26 5.31
CA THR A 157 -4.51 10.77 5.31
C THR A 157 -3.79 11.01 6.63
N ASP A 158 -3.93 12.20 7.20
CA ASP A 158 -3.31 12.61 8.46
C ASP A 158 -3.81 11.75 9.63
N PHE A 159 -5.09 11.39 9.59
CA PHE A 159 -5.70 10.50 10.58
C PHE A 159 -5.09 9.10 10.56
N SER A 160 -4.76 8.56 9.38
CA SER A 160 -4.13 7.24 9.26
C SER A 160 -2.67 7.24 9.72
N ASP A 161 -1.95 8.32 9.41
CA ASP A 161 -0.56 8.52 9.82
C ASP A 161 -0.40 8.81 11.33
N GLY A 162 -1.51 8.98 12.07
CA GLY A 162 -1.51 9.38 13.47
C GLY A 162 -1.06 10.83 13.69
N LYS A 163 -1.11 11.66 12.64
CA LYS A 163 -0.63 13.04 12.61
C LYS A 163 -1.81 14.00 12.66
N ALA A 164 -2.56 14.00 13.76
CA ALA A 164 -3.81 14.78 13.85
C ALA A 164 -3.65 16.31 13.88
N ASP A 165 -2.46 16.90 13.69
CA ASP A 165 -2.27 18.36 13.91
C ASP A 165 -1.14 19.04 13.10
N ALA A 166 -0.79 18.58 11.90
CA ALA A 166 0.29 19.24 11.15
C ALA A 166 0.12 19.20 9.63
N GLN A 167 -0.48 20.24 9.03
CA GLN A 167 0.14 21.00 7.94
C GLN A 167 -0.70 22.19 7.48
N ARG A 168 -0.02 23.24 7.02
CA ARG A 168 -0.60 24.39 6.32
C ARG A 168 -1.03 23.87 4.94
N ILE A 169 -2.34 23.79 4.71
CA ILE A 169 -2.88 23.24 3.46
C ILE A 169 -2.81 24.35 2.40
N GLU A 170 -2.03 24.11 1.35
CA GLU A 170 -1.91 24.99 0.19
C GLU A 170 -3.02 24.62 -0.81
N GLU A 171 -4.02 25.50 -0.97
CA GLU A 171 -5.27 25.20 -1.66
C GLU A 171 -5.21 25.31 -3.20
N ASP A 172 -4.10 25.80 -3.77
CA ASP A 172 -3.97 26.22 -5.18
C ASP A 172 -3.35 25.17 -6.13
N GLY A 173 -3.04 23.97 -5.65
CA GLY A 173 -2.36 22.94 -6.45
C GLY A 173 -3.25 22.12 -7.41
N LEU A 174 -2.59 21.40 -8.32
CA LEU A 174 -3.12 20.32 -9.16
C LEU A 174 -3.82 19.21 -8.32
N PRO A 175 -4.56 18.26 -8.95
CA PRO A 175 -5.10 17.09 -8.25
C PRO A 175 -3.99 16.39 -7.48
N GLN A 176 -4.16 16.28 -6.17
CA GLN A 176 -3.25 15.52 -5.33
C GLN A 176 -3.72 14.08 -5.24
N TYR A 177 -2.73 13.19 -5.16
CA TYR A 177 -2.92 11.75 -5.10
C TYR A 177 -2.43 11.28 -3.75
N PHE A 178 -3.29 10.53 -3.06
CA PHE A 178 -3.06 10.09 -1.70
C PHE A 178 -3.04 8.56 -1.66
N PRO A 179 -1.88 7.92 -1.43
CA PRO A 179 -1.77 6.46 -1.48
C PRO A 179 -2.72 5.77 -0.50
N LEU A 180 -3.54 4.82 -0.96
CA LEU A 180 -4.47 4.08 -0.10
C LEU A 180 -3.73 3.26 0.97
N GLN A 181 -2.55 2.73 0.64
CA GLN A 181 -1.71 2.02 1.61
C GLN A 181 -1.38 2.89 2.83
N GLY A 182 -1.17 4.20 2.63
CA GLY A 182 -0.91 5.14 3.71
C GLY A 182 -2.14 5.43 4.58
N LEU A 183 -3.34 5.01 4.15
CA LEU A 183 -4.61 5.21 4.86
C LEU A 183 -4.97 4.08 5.82
N VAL A 184 -4.24 2.96 5.75
CA VAL A 184 -4.54 1.76 6.52
C VAL A 184 -3.36 1.44 7.43
N ASN A 185 -3.59 1.54 8.74
CA ASN A 185 -2.63 1.13 9.76
C ASN A 185 -3.18 -0.08 10.53
N PHE A 186 -2.62 -1.26 10.29
CA PHE A 186 -3.08 -2.50 10.93
C PHE A 186 -2.55 -2.66 12.37
N SER A 187 -3.38 -3.22 13.26
CA SER A 187 -2.94 -3.75 14.54
C SER A 187 -2.59 -5.23 14.40
N GLY A 188 -1.34 -5.60 14.69
CA GLY A 188 -0.90 -7.00 14.73
C GLY A 188 0.28 -7.25 13.79
N SER A 189 1.49 -7.10 14.30
CA SER A 189 2.69 -7.71 13.74
C SER A 189 3.30 -8.51 14.89
N TRP A 190 3.21 -9.84 14.83
CA TRP A 190 3.95 -10.74 15.71
C TRP A 190 5.25 -11.13 15.03
#